data_AF-A0A3M8CFF4-F1
#
_entry.id   AF-A0A3M8CFF4-F1
#
_cell.length_a   1.000
_cell.length_b   1.000
_cell.length_c   1.000
_cell.angle_alpha   90.00
_cell.angle_beta   90.00
_cell.angle_gamma   90.00
#
_symmetry.space_group_name_H-M   'P 1'
#
loop_
_entity.id
_entity.type
_entity.pdbx_description
1 polymer ?
#
loop_
_entity_poly.entity_id
_entity_poly.type
_entity_poly.pdbx_seq_one_letter_code
_entity_poly.pdbx_strand_id
1 'polypeptide(L)'
;MFILVNGLLAGLGLAAMLALGDGLFGTQTFPVLIDVSYVPGMENLPSIVELLIHLLISIVIAFFLMRFYPRGQAAAVAKYLGYWNLGFALAYVVFSWLSGTSMSWIGFLIWVLGHLLYSVMLTVQMERQR
;
A
#
# COMPACT_ATOMS: atom_id res chain seq x y z
N MET A 1 -8.97 -12.67 13.00
CA MET A 1 -8.38 -13.49 11.91
C MET A 1 -8.66 -12.92 10.53
N PHE A 2 -9.91 -12.57 10.18
CA PHE A 2 -10.26 -12.03 8.86
C PHE A 2 -9.39 -10.84 8.41
N ILE A 3 -9.35 -9.76 9.21
CA ILE A 3 -8.55 -8.56 8.90
C ILE A 3 -7.06 -8.88 8.74
N LEU A 4 -6.53 -9.75 9.61
CA LEU A 4 -5.13 -10.15 9.57
C LEU A 4 -4.78 -10.86 8.26
N VAL A 5 -5.55 -11.89 7.89
CA VAL A 5 -5.29 -12.68 6.67
C VAL A 5 -5.43 -11.79 5.42
N ASN A 6 -6.48 -10.98 5.39
CA ASN A 6 -6.74 -10.11 4.25
C ASN A 6 -5.72 -8.97 4.10
N GLY A 7 -5.32 -8.37 5.22
CA GLY A 7 -4.25 -7.37 5.25
C GLY A 7 -2.95 -7.95 4.73
N LEU A 8 -2.56 -9.15 5.20
CA LEU A 8 -1.36 -9.84 4.71
C LEU A 8 -1.44 -10.17 3.23
N LEU A 9 -2.54 -10.76 2.75
CA LEU A 9 -2.70 -11.12 1.35
C LEU A 9 -2.69 -9.89 0.43
N ALA A 10 -3.40 -8.82 0.81
CA ALA A 10 -3.42 -7.59 0.03
C ALA A 10 -2.06 -6.89 0.08
N GLY A 11 -1.38 -6.86 1.23
CA GLY A 11 -0.04 -6.32 1.38
C GLY A 11 1.00 -7.05 0.54
N LEU A 12 0.97 -8.39 0.53
CA LEU A 12 1.81 -9.21 -0.35
C LEU A 12 1.49 -8.99 -1.84
N GLY A 13 0.21 -8.87 -2.19
CA GLY A 13 -0.21 -8.56 -3.55
C GLY A 13 0.30 -7.19 -4.03
N LEU A 14 0.21 -6.17 -3.16
CA LEU A 14 0.77 -4.84 -3.40
C LEU A 14 2.29 -4.92 -3.59
N ALA A 15 3.00 -5.55 -2.66
CA ALA A 15 4.45 -5.72 -2.73
C ALA A 15 4.89 -6.40 -4.03
N ALA A 16 4.22 -7.48 -4.42
CA ALA A 16 4.48 -8.17 -5.67
C ALA A 16 4.22 -7.30 -6.91
N MET A 17 3.13 -6.53 -6.91
CA MET A 17 2.80 -5.60 -8.01
C MET A 17 3.86 -4.51 -8.17
N LEU A 18 4.31 -3.90 -7.06
CA LEU A 18 5.34 -2.87 -7.10
C LEU A 18 6.70 -3.45 -7.53
N ALA A 19 7.09 -4.60 -6.98
CA ALA A 19 8.34 -5.26 -7.37
C ALA A 19 8.35 -5.67 -8.85
N LEU A 20 7.21 -6.14 -9.37
CA LEU A 20 7.06 -6.42 -10.80
C LEU A 20 7.14 -5.13 -11.64
N GLY A 21 6.48 -4.06 -11.19
CA GLY A 21 6.56 -2.74 -11.83
C GLY A 21 8.00 -2.22 -11.90
N ASP A 22 8.74 -2.35 -10.82
CA ASP A 22 10.16 -1.98 -10.78
C ASP A 22 10.99 -2.81 -11.76
N GLY A 23 10.77 -4.13 -11.81
CA GLY A 23 11.47 -5.01 -12.76
C GLY A 23 11.15 -4.73 -14.23
N LEU A 24 9.91 -4.36 -14.55
CA LEU A 24 9.47 -4.12 -15.93
C LEU A 24 9.80 -2.71 -16.44
N PHE A 25 9.77 -1.71 -15.55
CA PHE A 25 9.86 -0.29 -15.94
C PHE A 25 11.10 0.42 -15.38
N GLY A 26 11.96 -0.27 -14.62
CA GLY A 26 13.16 0.31 -14.02
C GLY A 26 12.87 1.36 -12.95
N THR A 27 11.73 1.24 -12.26
CA THR A 27 11.33 2.13 -11.17
C THR A 27 11.86 1.63 -9.82
N GLN A 28 11.62 2.40 -8.74
CA GLN A 28 12.02 2.06 -7.38
C GLN A 28 10.85 2.17 -6.38
N THR A 29 9.65 1.79 -6.81
CA THR A 29 8.42 1.89 -6.03
C THR A 29 8.35 0.90 -4.87
N PHE A 30 8.87 -0.32 -5.04
CA PHE A 30 8.94 -1.31 -3.98
C PHE A 30 9.94 -0.90 -2.88
N PRO A 31 11.18 -0.47 -3.19
CA PRO A 31 12.07 0.14 -2.20
C PRO A 31 11.42 1.31 -1.45
N VAL A 32 10.77 2.24 -2.16
CA VAL A 32 10.04 3.36 -1.52
C VAL A 32 8.97 2.86 -0.57
N LEU A 33 8.27 1.77 -0.92
CA LEU A 33 7.23 1.21 -0.06
C LEU A 33 7.82 0.65 1.22
N ILE A 34 8.94 -0.07 1.16
CA ILE A 34 9.43 -0.82 2.33
C ILE A 34 10.49 -0.09 3.14
N ASP A 35 11.12 0.95 2.60
CA ASP A 35 12.20 1.66 3.29
C ASP A 35 11.73 2.22 4.64
N VAL A 36 12.50 1.91 5.68
CA VAL A 36 12.32 2.40 7.05
C VAL A 36 13.58 3.07 7.58
N SER A 37 14.60 3.27 6.74
CA SER A 37 15.89 3.84 7.14
C SER A 37 15.79 5.25 7.72
N TYR A 38 14.73 5.99 7.39
CA TYR A 38 14.41 7.29 7.94
C TYR A 38 13.82 7.25 9.37
N VAL A 39 13.52 6.06 9.91
CA VAL A 39 13.07 5.87 11.30
C VAL A 39 14.29 5.64 12.20
N PRO A 40 14.51 6.47 13.23
CA PRO A 40 15.66 6.31 14.14
C PRO A 40 15.72 4.92 14.77
N GLY A 41 16.87 4.25 14.66
CA GLY A 41 17.09 2.89 15.17
C GLY A 41 16.66 1.75 14.24
N MET A 42 16.23 2.06 13.02
CA MET A 42 15.89 1.08 11.97
C MET A 42 16.82 1.19 10.76
N GLU A 43 17.97 1.84 10.91
CA GLU A 43 18.93 2.01 9.82
C GLU A 43 19.58 0.67 9.45
N ASN A 44 19.72 0.39 8.15
CA ASN A 44 20.40 -0.79 7.60
C ASN A 44 19.73 -2.14 7.91
N LEU A 45 18.42 -2.16 8.12
CA LEU A 45 17.69 -3.42 8.24
C LEU A 45 17.75 -4.23 6.93
N PRO A 46 17.82 -5.57 6.99
CA PRO A 46 17.67 -6.39 5.79
C PRO A 46 16.29 -6.19 5.16
N SER A 47 16.20 -6.12 3.83
CA SER A 47 14.94 -5.84 3.13
C SER A 47 13.79 -6.80 3.45
N ILE A 48 14.10 -8.05 3.86
CA ILE A 48 13.07 -8.99 4.33
C ILE A 48 12.42 -8.51 5.64
N VAL A 49 13.20 -7.91 6.55
CA VAL A 49 12.71 -7.35 7.81
C VAL A 49 11.87 -6.10 7.54
N GLU A 50 12.33 -5.24 6.64
CA GLU A 50 11.60 -4.05 6.19
C GLU A 50 10.23 -4.40 5.60
N LEU A 51 10.18 -5.43 4.75
CA LEU A 51 8.94 -5.96 4.21
C LEU A 51 8.02 -6.49 5.31
N LEU A 52 8.54 -7.24 6.30
CA LEU A 52 7.73 -7.74 7.42
C LEU A 52 7.12 -6.59 8.25
N ILE A 53 7.89 -5.52 8.50
CA ILE A 53 7.38 -4.32 9.16
C ILE A 53 6.23 -3.71 8.33
N HIS A 54 6.41 -3.60 7.02
CA HIS A 54 5.38 -3.06 6.13
C HIS A 54 4.14 -3.95 6.02
N LEU A 55 4.28 -5.27 6.13
CA LEU A 55 3.13 -6.18 6.22
C LEU A 55 2.35 -5.98 7.52
N LEU A 56 3.02 -5.64 8.64
CA LEU A 56 2.32 -5.24 9.87
C LEU A 56 1.56 -3.91 9.69
N ILE A 57 2.18 -2.92 9.04
CA ILE A 57 1.51 -1.66 8.69
C ILE A 57 0.30 -1.93 7.79
N SER A 58 0.43 -2.84 6.83
CA SER A 58 -0.67 -3.24 5.95
C SER A 58 -1.86 -3.82 6.74
N ILE A 59 -1.63 -4.63 7.77
CA ILE A 59 -2.71 -5.09 8.66
C ILE A 59 -3.41 -3.92 9.35
N VAL A 60 -2.66 -2.93 9.84
CA VAL A 60 -3.22 -1.73 10.49
C VAL A 60 -4.05 -0.91 9.51
N ILE A 61 -3.54 -0.67 8.30
CA ILE A 61 -4.29 0.03 7.25
C ILE A 61 -5.55 -0.74 6.86
N ALA A 62 -5.44 -2.06 6.68
CA ALA A 62 -6.59 -2.92 6.38
C ALA A 62 -7.66 -2.86 7.47
N PHE A 63 -7.26 -2.85 8.75
CA PHE A 63 -8.17 -2.66 9.87
C PHE A 63 -8.96 -1.36 9.73
N PHE A 64 -8.28 -0.23 9.54
CA PHE A 64 -8.95 1.08 9.42
C PHE A 64 -9.84 1.17 8.18
N LEU A 65 -9.36 0.68 7.03
CA LEU A 65 -10.12 0.67 5.78
C LEU A 65 -11.40 -0.15 5.94
N MET A 66 -11.33 -1.34 6.53
CA MET A 66 -12.50 -2.19 6.74
C MET A 66 -13.44 -1.67 7.84
N ARG A 67 -12.87 -1.12 8.93
CA ARG A 67 -13.65 -0.64 10.09
C ARG A 67 -14.51 0.57 9.78
N PHE A 68 -14.04 1.43 8.88
CA PHE A 68 -14.72 2.64 8.44
C PHE A 68 -15.32 2.51 7.03
N TYR A 69 -15.33 1.31 6.47
CA TYR A 69 -15.88 1.04 5.16
C TYR A 69 -17.38 1.39 5.11
N PRO A 70 -17.82 2.29 4.20
CA PRO A 70 -19.22 2.69 4.12
C PRO A 70 -20.06 1.54 3.56
N ARG A 71 -21.00 1.05 4.36
CA ARG A 71 -21.99 0.05 3.91
C ARG A 71 -23.18 0.78 3.29
N GLY A 72 -23.40 0.58 1.99
CA GLY A 72 -24.54 1.18 1.29
C GLY A 72 -24.23 1.53 -0.17
N GLN A 73 -24.57 2.76 -0.58
CA GLN A 73 -24.53 3.23 -1.96
C GLN A 73 -23.12 3.17 -2.57
N ALA A 74 -23.03 2.70 -3.81
CA ALA A 74 -21.77 2.59 -4.56
C ALA A 74 -21.01 3.92 -4.66
N ALA A 75 -21.72 5.05 -4.75
CA ALA A 75 -21.10 6.37 -4.79
C ALA A 75 -20.33 6.72 -3.50
N ALA A 76 -20.82 6.28 -2.34
CA ALA A 76 -20.14 6.49 -1.06
C ALA A 76 -18.86 5.64 -0.97
N VAL A 77 -18.92 4.39 -1.45
CA VAL A 77 -17.76 3.49 -1.55
C VAL A 77 -16.70 4.08 -2.49
N ALA A 78 -17.10 4.53 -3.68
CA ALA A 78 -16.18 5.12 -4.65
C ALA A 78 -15.47 6.36 -4.09
N LYS A 79 -16.21 7.26 -3.43
CA LYS A 79 -15.62 8.44 -2.75
C LYS A 79 -14.64 8.03 -1.65
N TYR A 80 -15.02 7.05 -0.82
CA TYR A 80 -14.19 6.55 0.26
C TYR A 80 -12.87 5.96 -0.25
N LEU A 81 -12.92 5.10 -1.27
CA LEU A 81 -11.71 4.55 -1.91
C LEU A 81 -10.88 5.62 -2.62
N GLY A 82 -11.54 6.64 -3.20
CA GLY A 82 -10.86 7.80 -3.78
C GLY A 82 -10.04 8.57 -2.73
N TYR A 83 -10.59 8.82 -1.54
CA TYR A 83 -9.85 9.49 -0.46
C TYR A 83 -8.65 8.67 0.03
N TRP A 84 -8.80 7.35 0.16
CA TRP A 84 -7.68 6.47 0.50
C TRP A 84 -6.58 6.51 -0.58
N ASN A 85 -6.95 6.42 -1.86
CA ASN A 85 -5.99 6.50 -2.96
C ASN A 85 -5.29 7.86 -3.04
N LEU A 86 -5.99 8.96 -2.73
CA LEU A 86 -5.35 10.27 -2.60
C LEU A 86 -4.34 10.29 -1.45
N GLY A 87 -4.67 9.70 -0.31
CA GLY A 87 -3.74 9.52 0.80
C GLY A 87 -2.50 8.72 0.40
N PHE A 88 -2.69 7.60 -0.32
CA PHE A 88 -1.57 6.81 -0.83
C PHE A 88 -0.75 7.55 -1.88
N ALA A 89 -1.38 8.33 -2.76
CA ALA A 89 -0.67 9.16 -3.73
C ALA A 89 0.22 10.21 -3.05
N LEU A 90 -0.27 10.83 -1.97
CA LEU A 90 0.54 11.74 -1.14
C LEU A 90 1.68 10.99 -0.44
N ALA A 91 1.41 9.78 0.05
CA ALA A 91 2.42 8.95 0.71
C ALA A 91 3.62 8.64 -0.21
N TYR A 92 3.41 8.44 -1.52
CA TYR A 92 4.51 8.26 -2.47
C TYR A 92 5.49 9.43 -2.45
N VAL A 93 4.98 10.67 -2.45
CA VAL A 93 5.82 11.88 -2.46
C VAL A 93 6.60 11.98 -1.15
N VAL A 94 5.93 11.76 -0.02
CA VAL A 94 6.55 11.84 1.32
C VAL A 94 7.61 10.76 1.49
N PHE A 95 7.28 9.50 1.18
CA PHE A 95 8.21 8.39 1.37
C PHE A 95 9.38 8.46 0.39
N SER A 96 9.16 8.84 -0.88
CA SER A 96 10.25 9.03 -1.82
C SER A 96 11.21 10.15 -1.37
N TRP A 97 10.68 11.20 -0.72
CA TRP A 97 11.51 12.26 -0.17
C TRP A 97 12.31 11.79 1.04
N LEU A 98 11.68 11.07 1.97
CA LEU A 98 12.34 10.51 3.15
C LEU A 98 13.39 9.46 2.81
N SER A 99 13.15 8.63 1.79
CA SER A 99 14.06 7.59 1.32
C SER A 99 15.19 8.11 0.42
N GLY A 100 15.10 9.37 -0.03
CA GLY A 100 16.01 9.92 -1.03
C GLY A 100 15.89 9.27 -2.42
N THR A 101 14.81 8.54 -2.68
CA THR A 101 14.59 7.83 -3.95
C THR A 101 14.16 8.78 -5.06
N SER A 102 14.69 8.60 -6.26
CA SER A 102 14.30 9.39 -7.43
C SER A 102 12.84 9.16 -7.81
N MET A 103 12.06 10.23 -7.82
CA MET A 103 10.66 10.18 -8.25
C MET A 103 10.57 10.18 -9.78
N SER A 104 9.74 9.28 -10.32
CA SER A 104 9.35 9.30 -11.73
C SER A 104 7.83 9.24 -11.88
N TRP A 105 7.31 9.75 -13.00
CA TRP A 105 5.89 9.66 -13.32
C TRP A 105 5.42 8.21 -13.47
N ILE A 106 6.26 7.34 -14.05
CA ILE A 106 5.95 5.92 -14.19
C ILE A 106 5.89 5.26 -12.82
N GLY A 107 6.84 5.56 -11.93
CA GLY A 107 6.82 5.05 -10.55
C GLY A 107 5.60 5.53 -9.77
N PHE A 108 5.22 6.80 -9.93
CA PHE A 108 4.00 7.34 -9.32
C PHE A 108 2.74 6.60 -9.81
N LEU A 109 2.63 6.34 -11.13
CA LEU A 109 1.50 5.61 -11.69
C LEU A 109 1.45 4.16 -11.19
N ILE A 110 2.59 3.46 -11.16
CA ILE A 110 2.69 2.09 -10.62
C ILE A 110 2.28 2.09 -9.14
N TRP A 111 2.76 3.06 -8.35
CA TRP A 111 2.40 3.21 -6.95
C TRP A 111 0.89 3.37 -6.75
N VAL A 112 0.26 4.30 -7.46
CA VAL A 112 -1.18 4.55 -7.37
C VAL A 112 -1.97 3.32 -7.81
N LEU A 113 -1.59 2.67 -8.90
CA LEU A 113 -2.26 1.45 -9.37
C LEU A 113 -2.11 0.28 -8.41
N GLY A 114 -0.93 0.12 -7.79
CA GLY A 114 -0.70 -0.88 -6.75
C GLY A 114 -1.61 -0.65 -5.54
N HIS A 115 -1.70 0.59 -5.07
CA HIS A 115 -2.54 0.93 -3.92
C HIS A 115 -4.04 0.88 -4.24
N LEU A 116 -4.42 1.13 -5.48
CA LEU A 116 -5.78 0.90 -5.96
C LEU A 116 -6.10 -0.60 -5.94
N LEU A 117 -5.21 -1.45 -6.45
CA LEU A 117 -5.34 -2.91 -6.38
C LEU A 117 -5.48 -3.38 -4.93
N TYR A 118 -4.61 -2.91 -4.03
CA TYR A 118 -4.69 -3.19 -2.59
C TYR A 118 -6.08 -2.86 -2.02
N SER A 119 -6.56 -1.65 -2.26
CA SER A 119 -7.84 -1.17 -1.74
C SER A 119 -9.02 -1.96 -2.31
N VAL A 120 -8.97 -2.32 -3.59
CA VAL A 120 -9.99 -3.15 -4.26
C VAL A 120 -10.00 -4.56 -3.71
N MET A 121 -8.84 -5.19 -3.47
CA MET A 121 -8.76 -6.53 -2.87
C MET A 121 -9.48 -6.59 -1.53
N LEU A 122 -9.22 -5.61 -0.65
CA LEU A 122 -9.89 -5.52 0.65
C LEU A 122 -11.39 -5.24 0.50
N THR A 123 -11.78 -4.39 -0.45
CA THR A 123 -13.19 -4.07 -0.72
C THR A 123 -13.98 -5.27 -1.21
N VAL A 124 -13.43 -6.04 -2.15
CA VAL A 124 -14.07 -7.26 -2.66
C VAL A 124 -14.30 -8.27 -1.54
N GLN A 125 -13.34 -8.40 -0.62
CA GLN A 125 -13.49 -9.28 0.54
C GLN A 125 -14.57 -8.78 1.51
N MET A 126 -14.67 -7.46 1.72
CA MET A 126 -15.72 -6.86 2.54
C MET A 126 -17.12 -7.05 1.95
N GLU A 127 -17.27 -6.91 0.63
CA GLU A 127 -18.57 -7.12 -0.04
C GLU A 127 -18.97 -8.61 -0.05
N ARG A 128 -18.02 -9.54 -0.13
CA ARG A 128 -18.29 -10.99 0.00
C ARG A 128 -18.70 -11.43 1.40
N GLN A 129 -18.46 -10.61 2.41
CA GLN A 129 -18.84 -10.88 3.81
C GLN A 129 -20.12 -10.15 4.24
N ARG A 130 -20.77 -9.43 3.33
CA ARG A 130 -22.16 -9.02 3.55
C ARG A 130 -23.09 -10.22 3.43
#